data_AF-A0A6A4H9B1-F1
#
_entry.id   AF-A0A6A4H9B1-F1
#
_cell.length_a   1.000
_cell.length_b   1.000
_cell.length_c   1.000
_cell.angle_alpha   90.00
_cell.angle_beta   90.00
_cell.angle_gamma   90.00
#
_symmetry.space_group_name_H-M   'P 1'
#
loop_
_entity.id
_entity.type
_entity.pdbx_description
1 polymer ?
#
loop_
_entity_poly.entity_id
_entity_poly.type
_entity_poly.pdbx_seq_one_letter_code
_entity_poly.pdbx_strand_id
1 'polypeptide(L)'
;MSDRQYYSSWNKDHSPFASLIGTNHIPSSAELSMLKALLVQPQLELCQLEAEIDRVQTLLTSLLSEKQKLTDYIGAHRALISPIRQIPTETLAEIFVWCLPTECPYAVRNLNEAPLVFTVISRDWRCIALSTPRLWNSLHIYLPHQ
;
A
#
# COMPACT_ATOMS: atom_id res chain seq x y z
N MET A 1 -7.00 20.78 25.77
CA MET A 1 -6.57 21.41 24.50
C MET A 1 -7.77 21.38 23.57
N SER A 2 -8.20 22.56 23.11
CA SER A 2 -9.58 22.88 22.69
C SER A 2 -10.24 21.92 21.70
N ASP A 3 -11.33 21.31 22.14
CA ASP A 3 -12.43 20.88 21.29
C ASP A 3 -12.99 22.11 20.57
N ARG A 4 -12.62 22.28 19.30
CA ARG A 4 -13.33 23.23 18.43
C ARG A 4 -14.70 22.64 18.16
N GLN A 5 -15.68 23.12 18.90
CA GLN A 5 -17.09 23.01 18.55
C GLN A 5 -17.25 23.60 17.14
N TYR A 6 -17.29 22.74 16.13
CA TYR A 6 -17.81 23.07 14.80
C TYR A 6 -19.33 23.30 14.96
N TYR A 7 -19.70 24.45 15.52
CA TYR A 7 -21.04 24.97 15.29
C TYR A 7 -21.15 25.18 13.78
N SER A 8 -21.91 24.33 13.11
CA SER A 8 -22.18 24.50 11.69
C SER A 8 -22.87 25.85 11.50
N SER A 9 -22.11 26.83 10.97
CA SER A 9 -22.61 28.13 10.52
C SER A 9 -23.84 27.97 9.59
N TRP A 10 -23.95 26.81 8.96
CA TRP A 10 -24.93 26.48 7.95
C TRP A 10 -26.01 25.53 8.50
N ASN A 11 -26.73 25.95 9.55
CA ASN A 11 -27.94 25.27 10.00
C ASN A 11 -29.17 25.81 9.25
N LYS A 12 -29.91 24.90 8.58
CA LYS A 12 -31.15 25.21 7.85
C LYS A 12 -32.25 25.76 8.76
N ASP A 13 -32.24 25.40 10.04
CA ASP A 13 -33.24 25.87 11.02
C ASP A 13 -33.13 27.37 11.30
N HIS A 14 -31.96 27.98 11.05
CA HIS A 14 -31.73 29.42 11.20
C HIS A 14 -32.04 30.21 9.92
N SER A 15 -32.49 29.54 8.85
CA SER A 15 -32.84 30.19 7.60
C SER A 15 -34.15 30.99 7.76
N PRO A 16 -34.26 32.19 7.17
CA PRO A 16 -35.55 32.89 7.05
C PRO A 16 -36.59 32.09 6.25
N PHE A 17 -36.16 31.06 5.52
CA PHE A 17 -37.02 30.13 4.77
C PHE A 17 -37.16 28.76 5.46
N ALA A 18 -36.77 28.60 6.73
CA ALA A 18 -36.74 27.31 7.43
C ALA A 18 -38.07 26.54 7.35
N SER A 19 -39.20 27.22 7.55
CA SER A 19 -40.55 26.63 7.47
C SER A 19 -40.97 26.21 6.05
N LEU A 20 -40.32 26.75 5.01
CA LEU A 20 -40.61 26.46 3.61
C LEU A 20 -39.69 25.37 3.05
N ILE A 21 -38.52 25.15 3.65
CA ILE A 21 -37.58 24.10 3.26
C ILE A 21 -38.24 22.73 3.47
N GLY A 22 -38.34 21.94 2.40
CA GLY A 22 -38.97 20.61 2.43
C GLY A 22 -40.47 20.60 2.15
N THR A 23 -41.06 21.75 1.79
CA THR A 23 -42.47 21.86 1.39
C THR A 23 -42.64 21.99 -0.14
N ASN A 24 -43.84 21.75 -0.66
CA ASN A 24 -44.19 21.98 -2.07
C ASN A 24 -44.54 23.45 -2.38
N HIS A 25 -44.13 24.40 -1.54
CA HIS A 25 -44.42 25.82 -1.73
C HIS A 25 -43.72 26.37 -2.98
N ILE A 26 -44.47 27.12 -3.80
CA ILE A 26 -43.94 27.77 -5.01
C ILE A 26 -43.52 29.20 -4.64
N PRO A 27 -42.22 29.55 -4.68
CA PRO A 27 -41.77 30.88 -4.32
C PRO A 27 -42.25 31.94 -5.32
N SER A 28 -42.72 33.06 -4.80
CA SER A 28 -42.99 34.29 -5.54
C SER A 28 -41.70 34.92 -6.10
N SER A 29 -41.83 35.87 -7.03
CA SER A 29 -40.68 36.58 -7.61
C SER A 29 -39.83 37.34 -6.58
N ALA A 30 -40.46 37.87 -5.53
CA ALA A 30 -39.79 38.53 -4.42
C ALA A 30 -39.00 37.52 -3.56
N GLU A 31 -39.61 36.38 -3.21
CA GLU A 31 -38.95 35.30 -2.46
C GLU A 31 -37.79 34.70 -3.25
N LEU A 32 -37.93 34.53 -4.57
CA LEU A 32 -36.84 34.08 -5.45
C LEU A 32 -35.65 35.04 -5.41
N SER A 33 -35.90 36.35 -5.36
CA SER A 33 -34.84 37.36 -5.29
C SER A 33 -34.12 37.32 -3.94
N MET A 34 -34.88 37.17 -2.85
CA MET A 34 -34.32 37.00 -1.50
C MET A 34 -33.52 35.70 -1.36
N LEU A 35 -34.01 34.58 -1.89
CA LEU A 35 -33.30 33.30 -1.89
C LEU A 35 -31.98 33.39 -2.66
N LYS A 36 -31.98 34.00 -3.85
CA LYS A 36 -30.75 34.21 -4.62
C LYS A 36 -29.74 35.05 -3.85
N ALA A 37 -30.17 36.15 -3.24
CA ALA A 37 -29.28 37.00 -2.44
C ALA A 37 -28.71 36.24 -1.22
N LEU A 38 -29.53 35.45 -0.54
CA LEU A 38 -29.12 34.63 0.61
C LEU A 38 -28.08 33.58 0.23
N LEU A 39 -28.13 33.03 -0.99
CA LEU A 39 -27.20 32.00 -1.46
C LEU A 39 -25.81 32.52 -1.86
N VAL A 40 -25.66 33.83 -2.11
CA VAL A 40 -24.38 34.40 -2.58
C VAL A 40 -23.22 34.11 -1.63
N GLN A 41 -23.42 34.34 -0.33
CA GLN A 41 -22.36 34.17 0.67
C GLN A 41 -22.00 32.69 0.94
N PRO A 42 -22.96 31.76 1.13
CA PRO A 42 -22.62 30.33 1.23
C PRO A 42 -21.95 29.77 -0.03
N GLN A 43 -22.33 30.23 -1.22
CA GLN A 43 -21.66 29.83 -2.46
C GLN A 43 -20.21 30.31 -2.50
N LEU A 44 -19.93 31.54 -2.07
CA LEU A 44 -18.57 32.06 -1.98
C LEU A 44 -17.72 31.27 -0.99
N GLU A 45 -18.25 30.97 0.20
CA GLU A 45 -17.53 30.17 1.20
C GLU A 45 -17.27 28.74 0.73
N LEU A 46 -18.24 28.13 0.04
CA LEU A 46 -18.07 26.81 -0.56
C LEU A 46 -16.91 26.82 -1.56
N CYS A 47 -16.87 27.79 -2.48
CA CYS A 47 -15.78 27.91 -3.45
C CYS A 47 -14.42 28.12 -2.77
N GLN A 48 -14.36 28.88 -1.67
CA GLN A 48 -13.12 29.07 -0.91
C GLN A 48 -12.66 27.77 -0.22
N LEU A 49 -13.59 27.02 0.37
CA LEU A 49 -13.29 25.73 1.00
C LEU A 49 -12.84 24.69 -0.03
N GLU A 50 -13.50 24.61 -1.18
CA GLU A 50 -13.12 23.73 -2.27
C GLU A 50 -11.70 24.04 -2.76
N ALA A 51 -11.36 25.32 -2.97
CA ALA A 51 -10.02 25.74 -3.36
C ALA A 51 -8.95 25.37 -2.32
N GLU A 52 -9.26 25.50 -1.03
CA GLU A 52 -8.33 25.13 0.04
C GLU A 52 -8.18 23.60 0.16
N ILE A 53 -9.26 22.85 -0.03
CA ILE A 53 -9.22 21.38 -0.10
C ILE A 53 -8.30 20.95 -1.25
N ASP A 54 -8.49 21.50 -2.45
CA ASP A 54 -7.68 21.16 -3.63
C ASP A 54 -6.21 21.51 -3.40
N ARG A 55 -5.92 22.66 -2.79
CA ARG A 55 -4.57 23.08 -2.44
C ARG A 55 -3.90 22.10 -1.48
N VAL A 56 -4.59 21.71 -0.41
CA VAL A 56 -4.06 20.78 0.60
C VAL A 56 -3.92 19.38 0.02
N GLN A 57 -4.86 18.90 -0.79
CA GLN A 57 -4.77 17.61 -1.46
C GLN A 57 -3.58 17.56 -2.44
N THR A 58 -3.32 18.65 -3.16
CA THR A 58 -2.15 18.75 -4.05
C THR A 58 -0.86 18.64 -3.26
N LEU A 59 -0.73 19.38 -2.16
CA LEU A 59 0.44 19.33 -1.27
C LEU A 59 0.62 17.93 -0.65
N LEU A 60 -0.47 17.31 -0.20
CA LEU A 60 -0.43 15.96 0.37
C LEU A 60 0.08 14.96 -0.67
N THR A 61 -0.45 15.02 -1.88
CA THR A 61 -0.05 14.16 -3.00
C THR A 61 1.45 14.30 -3.30
N SER A 62 1.98 15.54 -3.34
CA SER A 62 3.40 15.77 -3.60
C SER A 62 4.29 15.20 -2.49
N LEU A 63 3.91 15.41 -1.22
CA LEU A 63 4.66 14.89 -0.07
C LEU A 63 4.65 13.36 -0.02
N LEU A 64 3.52 12.71 -0.36
CA LEU A 64 3.43 11.26 -0.45
C LEU A 64 4.33 10.71 -1.56
N SER A 65 4.40 11.39 -2.70
CA SER A 65 5.32 11.01 -3.79
C SER A 65 6.79 11.09 -3.36
N GLU A 66 7.17 12.15 -2.65
CA GLU A 66 8.54 12.32 -2.14
C GLU A 66 8.88 11.26 -1.08
N LYS A 67 7.96 11.01 -0.14
CA LYS A 67 8.10 9.93 0.85
C LYS A 67 8.32 8.58 0.17
N GLN A 68 7.57 8.28 -0.89
CA GLN A 68 7.71 7.01 -1.61
C GLN A 68 9.11 6.89 -2.22
N LYS A 69 9.58 7.91 -2.94
CA LYS A 69 10.92 7.94 -3.53
C LYS A 69 12.02 7.72 -2.47
N LEU A 70 11.90 8.37 -1.32
CA LEU A 70 12.87 8.21 -0.23
C LEU A 70 12.82 6.81 0.37
N THR A 71 11.62 6.24 0.52
CA THR A 71 11.44 4.87 1.00
C THR A 71 12.09 3.86 0.05
N ASP A 72 11.89 4.03 -1.25
CA ASP A 72 12.50 3.18 -2.28
C ASP A 72 14.03 3.30 -2.28
N TYR A 73 14.55 4.53 -2.19
CA TYR A 73 15.98 4.79 -2.09
C TYR A 73 16.61 4.11 -0.87
N ILE A 74 16.01 4.28 0.31
CA ILE A 74 16.48 3.64 1.55
C ILE A 74 16.40 2.12 1.43
N GLY A 75 15.29 1.59 0.89
CA GLY A 75 15.09 0.15 0.69
C GLY A 75 16.16 -0.47 -0.20
N ALA A 76 16.49 0.17 -1.33
CA ALA A 76 17.53 -0.29 -2.24
C ALA A 76 18.91 -0.35 -1.55
N HIS A 77 19.29 0.69 -0.80
CA HIS A 77 20.58 0.73 -0.10
C HIS A 77 20.64 -0.27 1.06
N ARG A 78 19.55 -0.43 1.83
CA ARG A 78 19.46 -1.47 2.85
C ARG A 78 19.59 -2.87 2.25
N ALA A 79 19.00 -3.11 1.08
CA ALA A 79 19.14 -4.37 0.38
C ALA A 79 20.59 -4.65 -0.05
N LEU A 80 21.37 -3.63 -0.41
CA LEU A 80 22.80 -3.76 -0.72
C LEU A 80 23.64 -4.09 0.52
N ILE A 81 23.32 -3.48 1.65
CA ILE A 81 24.03 -3.70 2.93
C ILE A 81 23.57 -5.00 3.61
N SER A 82 22.53 -5.66 3.09
CA SER A 82 22.01 -6.91 3.65
C SER A 82 23.12 -7.96 3.79
N PRO A 83 23.30 -8.59 4.97
CA PRO A 83 24.35 -9.58 5.20
C PRO A 83 24.37 -10.69 4.15
N ILE A 84 23.20 -11.08 3.64
CA ILE A 84 23.09 -12.15 2.64
C ILE A 84 23.81 -11.84 1.32
N ARG A 85 23.99 -10.56 0.97
CA ARG A 85 24.77 -10.14 -0.21
C ARG A 85 26.28 -10.07 0.05
N GLN A 86 26.69 -10.09 1.31
CA GLN A 86 28.08 -10.02 1.73
C GLN A 86 28.66 -11.41 2.04
N ILE A 87 27.81 -12.43 2.19
CA ILE A 87 28.25 -13.80 2.40
C ILE A 87 28.90 -14.32 1.11
N PRO A 88 30.14 -14.83 1.15
CA PRO A 88 30.77 -15.48 0.01
C PRO A 88 29.91 -16.61 -0.54
N THR A 89 29.93 -16.79 -1.84
CA THR A 89 29.13 -17.79 -2.56
C THR A 89 29.37 -19.20 -2.00
N GLU A 90 30.60 -19.50 -1.62
CA GLU A 90 31.03 -20.78 -1.03
C GLU A 90 30.41 -21.01 0.35
N THR A 91 30.39 -19.98 1.19
CA THR A 91 29.78 -20.04 2.52
C THR A 91 28.26 -20.24 2.41
N LEU A 92 27.61 -19.55 1.47
CA LEU A 92 26.18 -19.71 1.24
C LEU A 92 25.85 -21.10 0.68
N ALA A 93 26.68 -21.62 -0.23
CA ALA A 93 26.56 -22.99 -0.72
C ALA A 93 26.72 -24.04 0.39
N GLU A 94 27.66 -23.83 1.32
CA GLU A 94 27.84 -24.72 2.47
C GLU A 94 26.59 -24.70 3.37
N ILE A 95 26.05 -23.51 3.68
CA ILE A 95 24.80 -23.37 4.43
C ILE A 95 23.66 -24.15 3.75
N PHE A 96 23.50 -24.06 2.43
CA PHE A 96 22.47 -24.82 1.71
C PHE A 96 22.61 -26.32 1.91
N VAL A 97 23.85 -26.85 1.94
CA VAL A 97 24.10 -28.27 2.18
C VAL A 97 23.72 -28.67 3.60
N TRP A 98 24.00 -27.82 4.61
CA TRP A 98 23.58 -28.05 5.99
C TRP A 98 22.07 -28.00 6.20
N CYS A 99 21.34 -27.32 5.32
CA CYS A 99 19.88 -27.24 5.36
C CYS A 99 19.17 -28.39 4.63
N LEU A 100 19.89 -29.39 4.12
CA LEU A 100 19.26 -30.56 3.50
C LEU A 100 18.50 -31.40 4.55
N PRO A 101 17.36 -32.02 4.19
CA PRO A 101 16.61 -32.86 5.11
C PRO A 101 17.44 -34.07 5.59
N THR A 102 17.51 -34.29 6.90
CA THR A 102 18.25 -35.42 7.50
C THR A 102 17.44 -36.72 7.57
N GLU A 103 16.11 -36.62 7.68
CA GLU A 103 15.26 -37.75 8.08
C GLU A 103 14.54 -38.46 6.92
N CYS A 104 14.51 -37.87 5.72
CA CYS A 104 13.84 -38.45 4.55
C CYS A 104 14.79 -38.48 3.34
N PRO A 105 14.77 -39.54 2.51
CA PRO A 105 15.48 -39.55 1.24
C PRO A 105 14.82 -38.53 0.29
N TYR A 106 15.37 -37.31 0.28
CA TYR A 106 15.19 -36.21 -0.66
C TYR A 106 13.75 -36.02 -1.17
N ALA A 107 13.04 -35.06 -0.57
CA ALA A 107 11.77 -34.58 -1.09
C ALA A 107 11.97 -33.77 -2.39
N VAL A 108 12.30 -34.44 -3.50
CA VAL A 108 12.52 -33.83 -4.82
C VAL A 108 11.21 -33.32 -5.46
N ARG A 109 10.09 -33.28 -4.71
CA ARG A 109 8.78 -32.83 -5.22
C ARG A 109 8.19 -31.63 -4.48
N ASN A 110 8.85 -31.08 -3.47
CA ASN A 110 8.35 -29.92 -2.74
C ASN A 110 9.22 -28.69 -2.98
N LEU A 111 8.67 -27.65 -3.61
CA LEU A 111 9.37 -26.38 -3.81
C LEU A 111 9.61 -25.60 -2.51
N ASN A 112 8.96 -26.00 -1.41
CA ASN A 112 9.16 -25.42 -0.09
C ASN A 112 10.25 -26.15 0.72
N GLU A 113 10.87 -27.19 0.17
CA GLU A 113 11.91 -27.98 0.85
C GLU A 113 13.25 -27.92 0.10
N ALA A 114 14.34 -28.08 0.84
CA ALA A 114 15.68 -28.15 0.28
C ALA A 114 15.87 -29.47 -0.51
N PRO A 115 16.61 -29.44 -1.64
CA PRO A 115 17.34 -28.29 -2.20
C PRO A 115 16.50 -27.34 -3.08
N LEU A 116 15.26 -27.71 -3.42
CA LEU A 116 14.45 -26.99 -4.42
C LEU A 116 14.09 -25.57 -4.01
N VAL A 117 13.84 -25.33 -2.72
CA VAL A 117 13.51 -24.00 -2.18
C VAL A 117 14.58 -22.96 -2.51
N PHE A 118 15.86 -23.35 -2.52
CA PHE A 118 16.95 -22.44 -2.87
C PHE A 118 16.90 -21.97 -4.32
N THR A 119 16.23 -22.72 -5.19
CA THR A 119 16.10 -22.34 -6.60
C THR A 119 15.05 -21.25 -6.82
N VAL A 120 14.08 -21.06 -5.91
CA VAL A 120 12.94 -20.14 -6.12
C VAL A 120 13.05 -18.80 -5.38
N ILE A 121 14.02 -18.64 -4.49
CA ILE A 121 14.17 -17.43 -3.65
C ILE A 121 14.68 -16.22 -4.45
N SER A 122 15.78 -16.37 -5.19
CA SER A 122 16.37 -15.29 -5.98
C SER A 122 17.19 -15.85 -7.14
N ARG A 123 17.53 -14.99 -8.11
CA ARG A 123 18.42 -15.38 -9.23
C ARG A 123 19.79 -15.82 -8.73
N ASP A 124 20.34 -15.12 -7.74
CA ASP A 124 21.66 -15.42 -7.18
C ASP A 124 21.64 -16.76 -6.44
N TRP A 125 20.64 -16.98 -5.56
CA TRP A 125 20.50 -18.25 -4.84
C TRP A 125 20.28 -19.42 -5.78
N ARG A 126 19.51 -19.23 -6.85
CA ARG A 126 19.31 -20.23 -7.89
C ARG A 126 20.61 -20.59 -8.59
N CYS A 127 21.41 -19.61 -8.96
CA CYS A 127 22.72 -19.83 -9.58
C CYS A 127 23.63 -20.64 -8.67
N ILE A 128 23.69 -20.27 -7.38
CA ILE A 128 24.51 -20.96 -6.37
C ILE A 128 24.03 -22.40 -6.17
N ALA A 129 22.71 -22.59 -5.99
CA ALA A 129 22.13 -23.91 -5.77
C ALA A 129 22.41 -24.84 -6.95
N LEU A 130 22.20 -24.38 -8.19
CA LEU A 130 22.47 -25.18 -9.40
C LEU A 130 23.97 -25.44 -9.61
N SER A 131 24.84 -24.52 -9.17
CA SER A 131 26.30 -24.66 -9.28
C SER A 131 26.93 -25.44 -8.12
N THR A 132 26.13 -25.97 -7.18
CA THR A 132 26.60 -26.74 -6.02
C THR A 132 26.20 -28.21 -6.14
N PRO A 133 27.07 -29.09 -6.70
CA PRO A 133 26.72 -30.50 -6.96
C PRO A 133 26.31 -31.30 -5.72
N ARG A 134 26.83 -30.93 -4.54
CA ARG A 134 26.49 -31.59 -3.25
C ARG A 134 25.00 -31.51 -2.91
N LEU A 135 24.27 -30.53 -3.44
CA LEU A 135 22.82 -30.41 -3.25
C LEU A 135 22.02 -31.42 -4.08
N TRP A 136 22.62 -31.99 -5.13
CA TRP A 136 21.94 -32.82 -6.13
C TRP A 136 22.48 -34.25 -6.16
N ASN A 137 23.08 -34.72 -5.07
CA ASN A 137 23.73 -36.03 -5.00
C ASN A 137 22.74 -37.22 -4.89
N SER A 138 21.43 -36.95 -4.91
CA SER A 138 20.39 -37.96 -4.67
C SER A 138 19.11 -37.67 -5.45
N LEU A 139 18.42 -38.74 -5.83
CA LEU A 139 17.25 -38.71 -6.71
C LEU A 139 16.13 -39.55 -6.10
N HIS A 140 14.94 -38.96 -5.94
CA HIS A 140 13.74 -39.67 -5.51
C HIS A 140 12.80 -39.93 -6.70
N ILE A 141 12.60 -41.19 -7.04
CA ILE A 141 11.69 -41.63 -8.12
C ILE A 141 10.44 -42.23 -7.48
N TYR A 142 9.28 -41.63 -7.73
CA TYR A 142 8.00 -42.23 -7.36
C TYR A 142 7.52 -43.13 -8.48
N LEU A 143 7.31 -44.41 -8.17
CA LEU A 143 6.71 -45.38 -9.07
C LEU A 143 5.22 -45.48 -8.73
N PRO A 144 4.30 -45.15 -9.66
CA PRO A 144 2.87 -45.32 -9.42
C PRO A 144 2.54 -46.82 -9.28
N HIS A 145 1.66 -47.15 -8.34
CA HIS A 145 1.14 -48.51 -8.19
C HIS A 145 0.25 -48.88 -9.39
N GLN A 146 0.47 -50.08 -9.94
CA GLN A 146 -0.33 -50.68 -11.01
C GLN A 146 -1.69 -51.18 -10.50
#